data_AF-A0A9P6KYY6-F1
#
_entry.id   AF-A0A9P6KYY6-F1
#
_cell.length_a   1.000
_cell.length_b   1.000
_cell.length_c   1.000
_cell.angle_alpha   90.00
_cell.angle_beta   90.00
_cell.angle_gamma   90.00
#
_symmetry.space_group_name_H-M   'P 1'
#
loop_
_entity.id
_entity.type
_entity.pdbx_description
1 polymer ?
#
loop_
_entity_poly.entity_id
_entity_poly.type
_entity_poly.pdbx_seq_one_letter_code
_entity_poly.pdbx_strand_id
1 'polypeptide(L)'
;MNDDQKIDVMELFKNRVNMYKRRFKLERRMKELLNKQFLLRTTLKTKQEEKLLKKGKPVTKDFVFTLSKGDDCFFELLQIGKLAEGNLEKWHNAEFIYPIGYKARRVYVPYKPINKDKMEYICEISEDGLSIKSDDGKIWRGATMWKDFVSCFSPAFEFKCMEHFFGLNYKPILYKIEKLGDISMFNNYILFEERKRKM
;
A
#
# COMPACT_ATOMS: atom_id res chain seq x y z
N MET A 1 -42.53 57.20 54.61
CA MET A 1 -42.09 56.37 53.46
C MET A 1 -41.43 55.15 54.08
N ASN A 2 -42.18 54.05 54.19
CA ASN A 2 -41.85 52.92 55.09
C ASN A 2 -40.57 52.20 54.63
N ASP A 3 -39.66 51.96 55.57
CA ASP A 3 -38.39 51.26 55.34
C ASP A 3 -38.59 49.83 54.82
N ASP A 4 -39.74 49.21 55.09
CA ASP A 4 -40.11 47.87 54.58
C ASP A 4 -40.25 47.82 53.04
N GLN A 5 -40.69 48.90 52.39
CA GLN A 5 -40.77 48.96 50.92
C GLN A 5 -39.39 49.15 50.25
N LYS A 6 -38.42 49.74 50.96
CA LYS A 6 -37.04 49.89 50.46
C LYS A 6 -36.26 48.56 50.50
N ILE A 7 -36.53 47.71 51.48
CA ILE A 7 -35.87 46.41 51.65
C ILE A 7 -36.24 45.46 50.49
N ASP A 8 -37.52 45.41 50.11
CA ASP A 8 -38.04 44.59 49.01
C ASP A 8 -37.43 44.98 47.65
N VAL A 9 -37.35 46.28 47.34
CA VAL A 9 -36.75 46.77 46.09
C VAL A 9 -35.24 46.47 46.02
N MET A 10 -34.52 46.58 47.14
CA MET A 10 -33.09 46.24 47.18
C MET A 10 -32.84 44.74 47.01
N GLU A 11 -33.70 43.89 47.58
CA GLU A 11 -33.58 42.44 47.45
C GLU A 11 -33.90 41.98 46.02
N LEU A 12 -34.95 42.54 45.41
CA LEU A 12 -35.26 42.34 43.99
C LEU A 12 -34.11 42.79 43.08
N PHE A 13 -33.46 43.92 43.38
CA PHE A 13 -32.30 44.38 42.62
C PHE A 13 -31.08 43.45 42.78
N LYS A 14 -30.78 43.00 44.00
CA LYS A 14 -29.72 42.01 44.27
C LYS A 14 -29.98 40.69 43.54
N ASN A 15 -31.22 40.22 43.55
CA ASN A 15 -31.64 39.02 42.82
C ASN A 15 -31.48 39.18 41.31
N ARG A 16 -31.88 40.32 40.76
CA ARG A 16 -31.70 40.64 39.34
C ARG A 16 -30.23 40.64 38.94
N VAL A 17 -29.36 41.29 39.73
CA VAL A 17 -27.90 41.31 39.50
C VAL A 17 -27.31 39.90 39.58
N ASN A 18 -27.74 39.09 40.55
CA ASN A 18 -27.29 37.69 40.69
C ASN A 18 -27.73 36.82 39.51
N MET A 19 -28.95 37.02 39.01
CA MET A 19 -29.46 36.32 37.81
C MET A 19 -28.66 36.70 36.56
N TYR A 20 -28.33 37.98 36.37
CA TYR A 20 -27.44 38.40 35.28
C TYR A 20 -26.04 37.80 35.39
N LYS A 21 -25.44 37.79 36.59
CA LYS A 21 -24.13 37.14 36.82
C LYS A 21 -24.17 35.65 36.52
N ARG A 22 -25.24 34.95 36.92
CA ARG A 22 -25.43 33.51 36.62
C ARG A 22 -25.59 33.27 35.12
N ARG A 23 -26.43 34.08 34.45
CA ARG A 23 -26.63 34.02 33.00
C ARG A 23 -25.31 34.21 32.25
N PHE A 24 -24.53 35.22 32.60
CA PHE A 24 -23.24 35.48 31.95
C PHE A 24 -22.24 34.33 32.13
N LYS A 25 -22.19 33.73 33.33
CA LYS A 25 -21.37 32.53 33.59
C LYS A 25 -21.81 31.34 32.74
N LEU A 26 -23.12 31.12 32.60
CA LEU A 26 -23.67 30.04 31.78
C LEU A 26 -23.39 30.27 30.29
N GLU A 27 -23.60 31.48 29.78
CA GLU A 27 -23.31 31.85 28.39
C GLU A 27 -21.82 31.64 28.05
N ARG A 28 -20.92 32.04 28.96
CA ARG A 28 -19.49 31.78 28.82
C ARG A 28 -19.19 30.28 28.77
N ARG A 29 -19.77 29.49 29.67
CA ARG A 29 -19.57 28.03 29.72
C ARG A 29 -20.13 27.34 28.47
N MET A 30 -21.27 27.79 27.95
CA MET A 30 -21.83 27.31 26.68
C MET A 30 -20.87 27.61 25.52
N LYS A 31 -20.31 28.80 25.45
CA LYS A 31 -19.33 29.18 24.41
C LYS A 31 -18.06 28.32 24.48
N GLU A 32 -17.55 28.07 25.68
CA GLU A 32 -16.39 27.18 25.90
C GLU A 32 -16.68 25.73 25.45
N LEU A 33 -17.85 25.19 25.78
CA LEU A 33 -18.26 23.85 25.34
C LEU A 33 -18.46 23.77 23.82
N LEU A 34 -19.03 24.81 23.20
CA LEU A 34 -19.21 24.87 21.76
C LEU A 34 -17.86 24.87 21.03
N ASN A 35 -16.90 25.66 21.52
CA ASN A 35 -15.53 25.68 21.00
C ASN A 35 -14.84 24.32 21.15
N LYS A 36 -15.01 23.66 22.30
CA LYS A 36 -14.48 22.31 22.53
C LYS A 36 -15.09 21.29 21.58
N GLN A 37 -16.40 21.36 21.34
CA GLN A 37 -17.09 20.48 20.38
C GLN A 37 -16.59 20.70 18.96
N PHE A 38 -16.40 21.96 18.54
CA PHE A 38 -15.83 22.30 17.24
C PHE A 38 -14.42 21.70 17.09
N LEU A 39 -13.54 21.91 18.06
CA LEU A 39 -12.18 21.37 18.04
C LEU A 39 -12.15 19.83 17.97
N LEU A 40 -13.04 19.16 18.71
CA LEU A 40 -13.16 17.70 18.68
C LEU A 40 -13.65 17.21 17.31
N ARG A 41 -14.63 17.88 16.70
CA ARG A 41 -15.10 17.55 15.34
C ARG A 41 -14.00 17.74 14.31
N THR A 42 -13.23 18.83 14.39
CA THR A 42 -12.09 19.07 13.51
C THR A 42 -11.01 18.01 13.69
N THR A 43 -10.66 17.68 14.94
CA THR A 43 -9.70 16.61 15.26
C THR A 43 -10.16 15.24 14.76
N LEU A 44 -11.46 14.95 14.83
CA LEU A 44 -12.02 13.70 14.32
C LEU A 44 -11.99 13.64 12.80
N LYS A 45 -12.31 14.75 12.11
CA LYS A 45 -12.18 14.87 10.66
C LYS A 45 -10.73 14.70 10.21
N THR A 46 -9.79 15.40 10.82
CA THR A 46 -8.37 15.25 10.49
C THR A 46 -7.85 13.85 10.80
N LYS A 47 -8.28 13.22 11.90
CA LYS A 47 -7.95 11.80 12.17
C LYS A 47 -8.61 10.83 11.18
N GLN A 48 -9.80 11.13 10.66
CA GLN A 48 -10.45 10.35 9.61
C GLN A 48 -9.73 10.52 8.27
N GLU A 49 -9.36 11.75 7.90
CA GLU A 49 -8.56 12.07 6.71
C GLU A 49 -7.16 11.45 6.82
N GLU A 50 -6.50 11.54 7.98
CA GLU A 50 -5.25 10.82 8.25
C GLU A 50 -5.44 9.30 8.19
N LYS A 51 -6.57 8.75 8.64
CA LYS A 51 -6.87 7.32 8.48
C LYS A 51 -7.12 6.96 7.03
N LEU A 52 -7.68 7.86 6.21
CA LEU A 52 -7.86 7.67 4.78
C LEU A 52 -6.53 7.78 4.02
N LEU A 53 -5.67 8.72 4.42
CA LEU A 53 -4.29 8.88 3.93
C LEU A 53 -3.38 7.71 4.40
N LYS A 54 -3.55 7.23 5.63
CA LYS A 54 -2.89 6.01 6.16
C LYS A 54 -3.55 4.72 5.64
N LYS A 55 -4.76 4.77 5.08
CA LYS A 55 -5.35 3.74 4.20
C LYS A 55 -4.84 3.85 2.75
N GLY A 56 -4.05 4.88 2.44
CA GLY A 56 -3.02 4.86 1.41
C GLY A 56 -1.79 4.03 1.81
N LYS A 57 -1.88 3.19 2.84
CA LYS A 57 -1.02 2.00 2.92
C LYS A 57 -1.40 1.09 1.76
N PRO A 58 -0.44 0.64 0.94
CA PRO A 58 -0.73 -0.35 -0.07
C PRO A 58 -1.30 -1.58 0.63
N VAL A 59 -2.35 -2.10 -0.01
CA VAL A 59 -2.83 -3.48 0.01
C VAL A 59 -1.81 -4.44 0.61
N THR A 60 -2.25 -5.19 1.63
CA THR A 60 -1.63 -6.41 2.18
C THR A 60 -0.22 -6.71 1.68
N LYS A 61 0.80 -6.40 2.50
CA LYS A 61 2.16 -6.92 2.28
C LYS A 61 2.12 -8.43 2.43
N ASP A 62 1.92 -9.13 1.32
CA ASP A 62 1.76 -10.58 1.34
C ASP A 62 3.09 -11.28 1.61
N PHE A 63 4.22 -10.67 1.22
CA PHE A 63 5.56 -11.24 1.40
C PHE A 63 6.69 -10.23 1.14
N VAL A 64 7.77 -10.24 1.92
CA VAL A 64 9.01 -9.47 1.66
C VAL A 64 10.22 -10.37 1.90
N PHE A 65 11.22 -10.33 1.01
CA PHE A 65 12.55 -10.93 1.26
C PHE A 65 13.68 -10.05 0.75
N THR A 66 14.79 -10.06 1.48
CA THR A 66 16.02 -9.31 1.14
C THR A 66 16.88 -10.13 0.18
N LEU A 67 17.48 -9.46 -0.80
CA LEU A 67 18.43 -10.06 -1.74
C LEU A 67 19.83 -10.05 -1.13
N SER A 68 20.68 -10.99 -1.53
CA SER A 68 22.04 -11.17 -0.99
C SER A 68 22.97 -9.96 -1.20
N LYS A 69 22.63 -9.03 -2.10
CA LYS A 69 23.41 -7.81 -2.38
C LYS A 69 22.94 -6.65 -1.50
N GLY A 70 23.26 -6.73 -0.21
CA GLY A 70 23.12 -5.65 0.77
C GLY A 70 21.71 -5.52 1.36
N ASP A 71 21.66 -5.01 2.59
CA ASP A 71 20.45 -4.93 3.43
C ASP A 71 19.29 -4.14 2.79
N ASP A 72 19.57 -3.33 1.76
CA ASP A 72 18.61 -2.42 1.11
C ASP A 72 18.10 -2.88 -0.27
N CYS A 73 18.66 -3.95 -0.86
CA CYS A 73 18.06 -4.56 -2.05
C CYS A 73 17.04 -5.61 -1.61
N PHE A 74 15.76 -5.41 -1.94
CA PHE A 74 14.72 -6.34 -1.53
C PHE A 74 13.68 -6.54 -2.61
N PHE A 75 12.95 -7.63 -2.43
CA PHE A 75 11.77 -7.99 -3.20
C PHE A 75 10.56 -8.03 -2.26
N GLU A 76 9.44 -7.49 -2.72
CA GLU A 76 8.18 -7.44 -2.00
C GLU A 76 7.05 -7.87 -2.95
N LEU A 77 6.30 -8.91 -2.57
CA LEU A 77 5.07 -9.29 -3.26
C LEU A 77 3.95 -8.36 -2.79
N LEU A 78 3.35 -7.63 -3.73
CA LEU A 78 2.22 -6.73 -3.47
C LEU A 78 0.88 -7.42 -3.70
N GLN A 79 0.81 -8.26 -4.73
CA GLN A 79 -0.42 -8.97 -5.12
C GLN A 79 -0.04 -10.24 -5.87
N ILE A 80 -0.63 -11.38 -5.49
CA ILE A 80 -0.34 -12.65 -6.18
C ILE A 80 -1.14 -12.83 -7.48
N GLY A 81 -2.34 -12.24 -7.59
CA GLY A 81 -3.21 -12.40 -8.77
C GLY A 81 -4.04 -13.69 -8.73
N LYS A 82 -4.52 -14.10 -9.91
CA LYS A 82 -5.29 -15.34 -10.11
C LYS A 82 -4.76 -16.15 -11.30
N LEU A 83 -5.04 -17.45 -11.31
CA LEU A 83 -4.73 -18.29 -12.46
C LEU A 83 -5.56 -17.84 -13.67
N ALA A 84 -4.98 -17.95 -14.86
CA ALA A 84 -5.68 -17.64 -16.09
C ALA A 84 -6.79 -18.68 -16.36
N GLU A 85 -7.96 -18.21 -16.78
CA GLU A 85 -9.09 -19.07 -17.13
C GLU A 85 -9.14 -19.38 -18.64
N GLY A 86 -8.35 -18.68 -19.46
CA GLY A 86 -8.30 -18.84 -20.92
C GLY A 86 -6.91 -18.58 -21.51
N ASN A 87 -6.65 -19.13 -22.71
CA ASN A 87 -5.35 -19.11 -23.39
C ASN A 87 -4.18 -19.56 -22.50
N LEU A 88 -4.34 -20.71 -21.85
CA LEU A 88 -3.42 -21.24 -20.83
C LEU A 88 -1.97 -21.32 -21.31
N GLU A 89 -1.74 -21.65 -22.59
CA GLU A 89 -0.40 -21.72 -23.20
C GLU A 89 0.41 -20.43 -23.09
N LYS A 90 -0.26 -19.27 -23.06
CA LYS A 90 0.41 -17.97 -22.89
C LYS A 90 0.81 -17.70 -21.43
N TRP A 91 0.12 -18.32 -20.49
CA TRP A 91 0.21 -17.99 -19.05
C TRP A 91 1.01 -19.01 -18.24
N HIS A 92 1.78 -19.86 -18.90
CA HIS A 92 2.79 -20.67 -18.25
C HIS A 92 3.91 -21.07 -19.21
N ASN A 93 4.98 -21.61 -18.65
CA ASN A 93 5.92 -22.46 -19.36
C ASN A 93 6.20 -23.70 -18.47
N ALA A 94 7.18 -24.52 -18.84
CA ALA A 94 7.52 -25.72 -18.07
C ALA A 94 7.91 -25.43 -16.60
N GLU A 95 8.38 -24.20 -16.31
CA GLU A 95 8.95 -23.82 -15.02
C GLU A 95 8.16 -22.74 -14.25
N PHE A 96 7.31 -21.96 -14.89
CA PHE A 96 6.67 -20.81 -14.27
C PHE A 96 5.23 -20.71 -14.74
N ILE A 97 4.35 -20.37 -13.80
CA ILE A 97 2.99 -19.94 -14.08
C ILE A 97 2.98 -18.41 -13.93
N TYR A 98 2.22 -17.73 -14.79
CA TYR A 98 2.06 -16.29 -14.82
C TYR A 98 0.65 -15.90 -14.35
N PRO A 99 0.44 -15.64 -13.05
CA PRO A 99 -0.88 -15.26 -12.56
C PRO A 99 -1.28 -13.89 -13.08
N ILE A 100 -2.51 -13.76 -13.56
CA ILE A 100 -3.07 -12.49 -14.02
C ILE A 100 -3.38 -11.63 -12.79
N GLY A 101 -2.92 -10.38 -12.82
CA GLY A 101 -3.00 -9.44 -11.69
C GLY A 101 -1.85 -9.56 -10.69
N TYR A 102 -0.81 -10.33 -11.01
CA TYR A 102 0.41 -10.40 -10.18
C TYR A 102 1.10 -9.05 -10.16
N LYS A 103 1.48 -8.59 -8.96
CA LYS A 103 2.27 -7.37 -8.73
C LYS A 103 3.35 -7.62 -7.71
N ALA A 104 4.56 -7.26 -8.07
CA ALA A 104 5.70 -7.26 -7.17
C ALA A 104 6.46 -5.95 -7.26
N ARG A 105 7.11 -5.61 -6.17
CA ARG A 105 8.00 -4.47 -6.02
C ARG A 105 9.41 -5.00 -5.80
N ARG A 106 10.37 -4.42 -6.50
CA ARG A 106 11.78 -4.73 -6.32
C ARG A 106 12.56 -3.44 -6.19
N VAL A 107 13.32 -3.33 -5.12
CA VAL A 107 14.32 -2.26 -4.95
C VAL A 107 15.66 -2.82 -5.38
N TYR A 108 16.23 -2.22 -6.42
CA TYR A 108 17.47 -2.70 -7.05
C TYR A 108 18.33 -1.53 -7.52
N VAL A 109 19.48 -1.80 -8.14
CA VAL A 109 20.32 -0.74 -8.69
C VAL A 109 19.57 0.05 -9.78
N PRO A 110 19.82 1.36 -9.93
CA PRO A 110 19.21 2.16 -10.99
C PRO A 110 19.65 1.72 -12.39
N TYR A 111 18.73 1.79 -13.36
CA TYR A 111 18.99 1.49 -14.77
C TYR A 111 19.76 2.60 -15.50
N LYS A 112 19.94 3.75 -14.84
CA LYS A 112 20.66 4.92 -15.37
C LYS A 112 21.43 5.57 -14.22
N PRO A 113 22.53 6.28 -14.49
CA PRO A 113 23.24 7.01 -13.46
C PRO A 113 22.32 8.09 -12.87
N ILE A 114 22.03 7.98 -11.58
CA ILE A 114 21.29 8.97 -10.79
C ILE A 114 21.98 9.17 -9.45
N ASN A 115 21.67 10.27 -8.76
CA ASN A 115 22.16 10.55 -7.40
C ASN A 115 21.50 9.66 -6.31
N LYS A 116 20.95 8.51 -6.67
CA LYS A 116 20.40 7.51 -5.74
C LYS A 116 21.14 6.20 -5.96
N ASP A 117 21.46 5.50 -4.87
CA ASP A 117 22.11 4.18 -4.95
C ASP A 117 21.16 3.05 -5.35
N LYS A 118 19.85 3.31 -5.30
CA LYS A 118 18.78 2.35 -5.53
C LYS A 118 17.60 2.99 -6.25
N MET A 119 16.86 2.15 -6.96
CA MET A 119 15.65 2.48 -7.67
C MET A 119 14.61 1.39 -7.43
N GLU A 120 13.36 1.81 -7.31
CA GLU A 120 12.24 0.90 -7.21
C GLU A 120 11.69 0.56 -8.59
N TYR A 121 11.37 -0.72 -8.76
CA TYR A 121 10.74 -1.29 -9.94
C TYR A 121 9.48 -2.04 -9.53
N ILE A 122 8.37 -1.77 -10.21
CA ILE A 122 7.13 -2.52 -10.11
C ILE A 122 7.05 -3.48 -11.29
N CYS A 123 6.98 -4.77 -10.98
CA CYS A 123 6.77 -5.85 -11.92
C CYS A 123 5.28 -6.22 -11.91
N GLU A 124 4.64 -6.24 -13.07
CA GLU A 124 3.21 -6.53 -13.22
C GLU A 124 2.98 -7.58 -14.30
N ILE A 125 2.10 -8.54 -14.01
CA ILE A 125 1.53 -9.47 -14.98
C ILE A 125 0.05 -9.14 -15.09
N SER A 126 -0.35 -8.63 -16.25
CA SER A 126 -1.73 -8.23 -16.56
C SER A 126 -2.22 -9.00 -17.79
N GLU A 127 -3.50 -8.89 -18.11
CA GLU A 127 -4.06 -9.49 -19.34
C GLU A 127 -3.37 -8.96 -20.61
N ASP A 128 -2.98 -7.69 -20.60
CA ASP A 128 -2.22 -7.03 -21.66
C ASP A 128 -0.79 -7.55 -21.81
N GLY A 129 -0.30 -8.29 -20.81
CA GLY A 129 1.03 -8.89 -20.77
C GLY A 129 1.86 -8.44 -19.58
N LEU A 130 3.17 -8.61 -19.71
CA LEU A 130 4.14 -8.38 -18.66
C LEU A 130 4.74 -6.97 -18.76
N SER A 131 4.97 -6.34 -17.61
CA SER A 131 5.59 -5.01 -17.58
C SER A 131 6.49 -4.78 -16.38
N ILE A 132 7.49 -3.93 -16.57
CA ILE A 132 8.33 -3.37 -15.51
C ILE A 132 8.15 -1.85 -15.54
N LYS A 133 7.93 -1.22 -14.39
CA LYS A 133 7.84 0.23 -14.25
C LYS A 133 8.79 0.72 -13.18
N SER A 134 9.64 1.70 -13.47
CA SER A 134 10.51 2.33 -12.46
C SER A 134 9.81 3.48 -11.71
N ASP A 135 10.39 3.88 -10.58
CA ASP A 135 9.92 4.99 -9.74
C ASP A 135 9.83 6.33 -10.49
N ASP A 136 10.74 6.55 -11.45
CA ASP A 136 10.79 7.73 -12.31
C ASP A 136 9.83 7.70 -13.51
N GLY A 137 9.01 6.63 -13.61
CA GLY A 137 7.94 6.52 -14.60
C GLY A 137 8.33 5.86 -15.92
N LYS A 138 9.57 5.40 -16.11
CA LYS A 138 9.91 4.59 -17.29
C LYS A 138 9.20 3.24 -17.22
N ILE A 139 8.68 2.79 -18.36
CA ILE A 139 7.92 1.54 -18.47
C ILE A 139 8.54 0.71 -19.59
N TRP A 140 8.81 -0.57 -19.30
CA TRP A 140 9.19 -1.57 -20.29
C TRP A 140 8.05 -2.57 -20.45
N ARG A 141 7.61 -2.78 -21.69
CA ARG A 141 6.46 -3.63 -22.08
C ARG A 141 6.71 -4.27 -23.45
N GLY A 142 5.99 -5.35 -23.75
CA GLY A 142 6.07 -6.04 -25.04
C GLY A 142 7.09 -7.19 -25.08
N ALA A 143 7.24 -7.82 -26.25
CA ALA A 143 8.02 -9.05 -26.42
C ALA A 143 9.53 -8.87 -26.17
N THR A 144 10.07 -7.68 -26.42
CA THR A 144 11.50 -7.35 -26.21
C THR A 144 11.77 -6.74 -24.83
N MET A 145 10.75 -6.56 -23.99
CA MET A 145 10.81 -5.89 -22.69
C MET A 145 12.02 -6.30 -21.85
N TRP A 146 12.27 -7.61 -21.74
CA TRP A 146 13.38 -8.11 -20.95
C TRP A 146 14.74 -7.70 -21.50
N LYS A 147 14.94 -7.81 -22.82
CA LYS A 147 16.19 -7.41 -23.47
C LYS A 147 16.43 -5.91 -23.32
N ASP A 148 15.38 -5.11 -23.50
CA ASP A 148 15.43 -3.65 -23.39
C ASP A 148 15.63 -3.17 -21.94
N PHE A 149 15.17 -3.95 -20.97
CA PHE A 149 15.42 -3.72 -19.56
C PHE A 149 16.87 -4.02 -19.21
N VAL A 150 17.35 -5.23 -19.54
CA VAL A 150 18.71 -5.69 -19.21
C VAL A 150 19.78 -4.84 -19.89
N SER A 151 19.55 -4.34 -21.11
CA SER A 151 20.50 -3.47 -21.83
C SER A 151 20.76 -2.13 -21.14
N CYS A 152 19.89 -1.72 -20.20
CA CYS A 152 20.12 -0.54 -19.38
C CYS A 152 21.14 -0.78 -18.27
N PHE A 153 21.47 -2.04 -17.97
CA PHE A 153 22.40 -2.39 -16.89
C PHE A 153 23.77 -2.78 -17.44
N SER A 154 24.80 -2.49 -16.64
CA SER A 154 26.17 -2.93 -16.93
C SER A 154 26.29 -4.47 -16.89
N PRO A 155 27.36 -5.09 -17.44
CA PRO A 155 27.46 -6.54 -17.70
C PRO A 155 27.26 -7.47 -16.48
N ALA A 156 27.31 -6.97 -15.25
CA ALA A 156 27.17 -7.73 -14.01
C ALA A 156 25.70 -7.84 -13.52
N PHE A 157 24.76 -8.02 -14.44
CA PHE A 157 23.35 -8.19 -14.11
C PHE A 157 23.08 -9.61 -13.55
N GLU A 158 22.49 -9.70 -12.35
CA GLU A 158 22.43 -10.97 -11.60
C GLU A 158 21.27 -11.89 -11.99
N PHE A 159 20.25 -11.36 -12.66
CA PHE A 159 19.06 -12.13 -12.99
C PHE A 159 19.22 -12.78 -14.36
N LYS A 160 19.14 -14.12 -14.38
CA LYS A 160 19.25 -14.92 -15.62
C LYS A 160 18.10 -14.68 -16.59
N CYS A 161 16.90 -14.50 -16.06
CA CYS A 161 15.68 -14.30 -16.83
C CYS A 161 14.71 -13.35 -16.12
N MET A 162 13.66 -12.99 -16.84
CA MET A 162 12.64 -12.04 -16.38
C MET A 162 11.88 -12.59 -15.17
N GLU A 163 11.59 -13.88 -15.15
CA GLU A 163 10.88 -14.58 -14.07
C GLU A 163 11.65 -14.50 -12.76
N HIS A 164 13.00 -14.53 -12.82
CA HIS A 164 13.85 -14.34 -11.64
C HIS A 164 13.76 -12.91 -11.10
N PHE A 165 13.69 -11.91 -11.98
CA PHE A 165 13.50 -10.52 -11.58
C PHE A 165 12.08 -10.28 -11.05
N PHE A 166 11.07 -10.96 -11.59
CA PHE A 166 9.71 -10.93 -11.07
C PHE A 166 9.57 -11.72 -9.76
N GLY A 167 10.58 -12.49 -9.36
CA GLY A 167 10.55 -13.29 -8.12
C GLY A 167 9.71 -14.56 -8.24
N LEU A 168 9.34 -14.97 -9.47
CA LEU A 168 8.56 -16.18 -9.71
C LEU A 168 9.36 -17.47 -9.44
N ASN A 169 10.69 -17.39 -9.32
CA ASN A 169 11.54 -18.51 -8.92
C ASN A 169 11.65 -18.70 -7.40
N TYR A 170 11.09 -17.77 -6.62
CA TYR A 170 11.24 -17.81 -5.17
C TYR A 170 10.26 -18.81 -4.55
N LYS A 171 10.79 -19.75 -3.75
CA LYS A 171 10.07 -20.93 -3.25
C LYS A 171 8.72 -20.57 -2.59
N PRO A 172 8.63 -19.64 -1.62
CA PRO A 172 7.35 -19.19 -1.07
C PRO A 172 6.34 -18.62 -2.08
N ILE A 173 6.81 -17.97 -3.15
CA ILE A 173 5.93 -17.42 -4.20
C ILE A 173 5.41 -18.56 -5.08
N LEU A 174 6.29 -19.48 -5.50
CA LEU A 174 5.89 -20.67 -6.25
C LEU A 174 4.79 -21.46 -5.52
N TYR A 175 4.99 -21.75 -4.22
CA TYR A 175 3.96 -22.43 -3.44
C TYR A 175 2.65 -21.65 -3.33
N LYS A 176 2.72 -20.31 -3.24
CA LYS A 176 1.50 -19.50 -3.22
C LYS A 176 0.77 -19.59 -4.56
N ILE A 177 1.49 -19.52 -5.69
CA ILE A 177 0.93 -19.63 -7.03
C ILE A 177 0.29 -21.01 -7.25
N GLU A 178 1.00 -22.08 -6.90
CA GLU A 178 0.52 -23.46 -7.01
C GLU A 178 -0.74 -23.69 -6.14
N LYS A 179 -0.90 -22.97 -5.03
CA LYS A 179 -2.09 -23.05 -4.17
C LYS A 179 -3.28 -22.18 -4.62
N LEU A 180 -3.16 -21.41 -5.70
CA LEU A 180 -4.25 -20.53 -6.15
C LEU A 180 -5.45 -21.29 -6.74
N GLY A 181 -5.25 -22.52 -7.19
CA GLY A 181 -6.31 -23.31 -7.81
C GLY A 181 -5.78 -24.61 -8.39
N ASP A 182 -6.52 -25.16 -9.35
CA ASP A 182 -6.15 -26.41 -10.01
C ASP A 182 -5.06 -26.17 -11.07
N ILE A 183 -3.87 -26.72 -10.81
CA ILE A 183 -2.70 -26.59 -11.70
C ILE A 183 -2.78 -27.60 -12.85
N SER A 184 -3.62 -28.63 -12.76
CA SER A 184 -3.74 -29.67 -13.78
C SER A 184 -4.14 -29.11 -15.15
N MET A 185 -4.70 -27.90 -15.18
CA MET A 185 -5.04 -27.17 -16.40
C MET A 185 -3.80 -26.71 -17.20
N PHE A 186 -2.63 -26.56 -16.56
CA PHE A 186 -1.38 -26.11 -17.20
C PHE A 186 -0.56 -27.29 -17.73
N ASN A 187 -0.92 -27.76 -18.92
CA ASN A 187 -0.22 -28.86 -19.61
C ASN A 187 1.29 -28.56 -19.75
N ASN A 188 2.16 -29.46 -19.27
CA ASN A 188 3.64 -29.34 -19.27
C ASN A 188 4.26 -28.53 -18.13
N TYR A 189 3.48 -27.90 -17.24
CA TYR A 189 4.05 -27.31 -16.03
C TYR A 189 4.54 -28.41 -15.07
N ILE A 190 5.79 -28.33 -14.62
CA ILE A 190 6.35 -29.26 -13.63
C ILE A 190 6.25 -28.62 -12.26
N LEU A 191 5.63 -29.29 -11.29
CA LEU A 191 5.55 -28.78 -9.91
C LEU A 191 6.94 -28.53 -9.33
N PHE A 192 7.09 -27.47 -8.53
CA PHE A 192 8.38 -27.12 -7.95
C PHE A 192 9.02 -28.27 -7.15
N GLU A 193 8.21 -29.05 -6.43
CA GLU A 193 8.69 -30.20 -5.65
C GLU A 193 9.24 -31.34 -6.51
N GLU A 194 8.66 -31.54 -7.69
CA GLU A 194 9.07 -32.61 -8.62
C GLU A 194 10.36 -32.29 -9.35
N ARG A 195 10.66 -30.99 -9.57
CA ARG A 195 11.93 -30.56 -10.18
C ARG A 195 13.14 -30.95 -9.34
N LYS A 196 12.99 -30.93 -8.01
CA LYS A 196 14.08 -31.31 -7.09
C LYS A 196 14.42 -32.80 -7.11
N ARG A 197 13.53 -33.67 -7.61
CA ARG A 197 13.82 -35.10 -7.75
C ARG A 197 14.59 -35.43 -9.04
N LYS A 198 14.68 -34.49 -9.99
CA LYS A 198 15.36 -34.66 -11.28
C LYS A 198 16.72 -33.94 -11.36
N MET A 199 17.12 -33.22 -10.32
CA MET A 199 18.46 -32.65 -10.13
C MET A 199 19.22 -33.47 -9.10
#